data_AF-A0A3D8GTU7-F1
#
_entry.id   AF-A0A3D8GTU7-F1
#
_cell.length_a   1.000
_cell.length_b   1.000
_cell.length_c   1.000
_cell.angle_alpha   90.00
_cell.angle_beta   90.00
_cell.angle_gamma   90.00
#
_symmetry.space_group_name_H-M   'P 1'
#
loop_
_entity.id
_entity.type
_entity.pdbx_description
1 polymer ?
#
loop_
_entity_poly.entity_id
_entity_poly.type
_entity_poly.pdbx_seq_one_letter_code
_entity_poly.pdbx_strand_id
1 'polypeptide(L)'
;MKKRALAIGIAGLAATVFFIFFLKKDVTYKEISLSENEINSMLANFPSSETPFTGIEEKGIKTEAFIVGQAGQRIEIVSIRKSDNVGVDIIYKMTDSTDLDSKRAVKKVSFMNALGKPVGFIKVD
;
A
#
# COMPACT_ATOMS: atom_id res chain seq x y z
N MET A 1 0.39 -54.24 -0.49
CA MET A 1 -0.32 -52.99 -0.13
C MET A 1 0.65 -51.82 0.11
N LYS A 2 1.58 -51.51 -0.80
CA LYS A 2 2.64 -50.49 -0.59
C LYS A 2 2.54 -49.24 -1.49
N LYS A 3 1.50 -49.13 -2.33
CA LYS A 3 1.35 -48.02 -3.29
C LYS A 3 0.49 -46.85 -2.79
N ARG A 4 -0.25 -47.02 -1.68
CA ARG A 4 -1.18 -46.00 -1.15
C ARG A 4 -0.54 -44.99 -0.21
N ALA A 5 0.55 -45.35 0.46
CA ALA A 5 1.25 -44.44 1.38
C ALA A 5 2.00 -43.30 0.66
N LEU A 6 2.46 -43.53 -0.57
CA LEU A 6 3.23 -42.54 -1.33
C LEU A 6 2.34 -41.40 -1.88
N ALA A 7 1.09 -41.70 -2.23
CA ALA A 7 0.16 -40.72 -2.80
C ALA A 7 -0.30 -39.67 -1.77
N ILE A 8 -0.39 -40.05 -0.49
CA ILE A 8 -0.80 -39.15 0.61
C ILE A 8 0.31 -38.14 0.92
N GLY A 9 1.58 -38.55 0.82
CA GLY A 9 2.73 -37.66 1.05
C GLY A 9 2.85 -36.53 0.02
N ILE A 10 2.51 -36.80 -1.25
CA ILE A 10 2.59 -35.81 -2.33
C ILE A 10 1.39 -34.84 -2.30
N ALA A 11 0.19 -35.34 -1.97
CA ALA A 11 -0.99 -34.49 -1.81
C ALA A 11 -0.85 -33.49 -0.65
N GLY A 12 -0.23 -33.91 0.47
CA GLY A 12 0.08 -33.03 1.60
C GLY A 12 1.08 -31.92 1.22
N LEU A 13 2.13 -32.26 0.47
CA LEU A 13 3.15 -31.31 0.04
C LEU A 13 2.60 -30.24 -0.91
N ALA A 14 1.76 -30.63 -1.87
CA ALA A 14 1.08 -29.69 -2.77
C ALA A 14 0.13 -28.75 -2.02
N ALA A 15 -0.60 -29.25 -1.02
CA ALA A 15 -1.48 -28.43 -0.18
C ALA A 15 -0.68 -27.41 0.65
N THR A 16 0.47 -27.80 1.24
CA THR A 16 1.34 -26.86 1.96
C THR A 16 2.00 -25.82 1.05
N VAL A 17 2.41 -26.18 -0.17
CA VAL A 17 2.96 -25.20 -1.13
C VAL A 17 1.88 -24.21 -1.57
N PHE A 18 0.64 -24.67 -1.78
CA PHE A 18 -0.50 -23.78 -2.06
C PHE A 18 -0.84 -22.89 -0.86
N PHE A 19 -0.73 -23.42 0.37
CA PHE A 19 -0.96 -22.67 1.61
C PHE A 19 0.12 -21.60 1.85
N ILE A 20 1.38 -21.87 1.51
CA ILE A 20 2.48 -20.90 1.60
C ILE A 20 2.35 -19.81 0.52
N PHE A 21 1.84 -20.13 -0.67
CA PHE A 21 1.50 -19.11 -1.67
C PHE A 21 0.36 -18.20 -1.22
N PHE A 22 -0.62 -18.73 -0.46
CA PHE A 22 -1.67 -17.93 0.18
C PHE A 22 -1.17 -16.99 1.29
N LEU A 23 0.02 -17.24 1.84
CA LEU A 23 0.65 -16.41 2.88
C LEU A 23 1.34 -15.15 2.32
N LYS A 24 1.51 -15.01 1.00
CA LYS A 24 1.85 -13.72 0.41
C LYS A 24 0.60 -12.84 0.34
N LYS A 25 0.23 -12.26 1.49
CA LYS A 25 -0.88 -11.30 1.64
C LYS A 25 -0.57 -9.92 1.03
N ASP A 26 0.56 -9.74 0.36
CA ASP A 26 0.93 -8.47 -0.28
C ASP A 26 0.10 -8.26 -1.56
N VAL A 27 -0.53 -7.10 -1.63
CA VAL A 27 -1.28 -6.63 -2.79
C VAL A 27 -0.28 -5.97 -3.74
N THR A 28 -0.25 -6.45 -4.98
CA THR A 28 0.55 -5.79 -6.03
C THR A 28 0.07 -4.35 -6.22
N TYR A 29 1.02 -3.42 -6.16
CA TYR A 29 0.75 -1.99 -6.35
C TYR A 29 1.75 -1.37 -7.31
N LYS A 30 1.37 -0.22 -7.85
CA LYS A 30 2.21 0.62 -8.70
C LYS A 30 2.29 2.00 -8.09
N GLU A 31 3.51 2.50 -7.88
CA GLU A 31 3.72 3.90 -7.56
C GLU A 31 3.42 4.77 -8.79
N ILE A 32 2.66 5.84 -8.58
CA ILE A 32 2.34 6.81 -9.61
C ILE A 32 3.29 7.99 -9.45
N SER A 33 4.12 8.22 -10.47
CA SER A 33 4.91 9.45 -10.59
C SER A 33 3.96 10.60 -10.89
N LEU A 34 3.98 11.63 -10.05
CA LEU A 34 3.18 12.83 -10.21
C LEU A 34 4.01 13.93 -10.86
N SER A 35 3.42 14.67 -11.78
CA SER A 35 3.97 15.92 -12.29
C SER A 35 3.90 17.02 -11.23
N GLU A 36 4.72 18.07 -11.38
CA GLU A 36 4.68 19.23 -10.46
C GLU A 36 3.30 19.89 -10.42
N ASN A 37 2.59 19.93 -11.55
CA ASN A 37 1.23 20.49 -11.61
C ASN A 37 0.23 19.66 -10.81
N GLU A 38 0.32 18.34 -10.87
CA GLU A 38 -0.55 17.45 -10.07
C GLU A 38 -0.25 17.59 -8.58
N ILE A 39 1.03 17.66 -8.21
CA ILE A 39 1.45 17.90 -6.83
C ILE A 39 0.88 19.24 -6.33
N ASN A 40 1.05 20.32 -7.11
CA ASN A 40 0.54 21.64 -6.74
C ASN A 40 -0.98 21.66 -6.60
N SER A 41 -1.71 20.98 -7.50
CA SER A 41 -3.16 20.85 -7.42
C SER A 41 -3.61 20.08 -6.17
N MET A 42 -2.93 18.99 -5.84
CA MET A 42 -3.20 18.24 -4.60
C MET A 42 -2.91 19.10 -3.37
N LEU A 43 -1.78 19.79 -3.33
CA LEU A 43 -1.41 20.65 -2.21
C LEU A 43 -2.32 21.88 -2.06
N ALA A 44 -2.89 22.40 -3.15
CA ALA A 44 -3.87 23.48 -3.10
C ALA A 44 -5.17 23.05 -2.39
N ASN A 45 -5.57 21.78 -2.56
CA ASN A 45 -6.73 21.21 -1.87
C ASN A 45 -6.44 20.83 -0.41
N PHE A 46 -5.15 20.69 -0.05
CA PHE A 46 -4.70 20.38 1.31
C PHE A 46 -3.65 21.41 1.77
N PRO A 47 -4.03 22.70 1.90
CA PRO A 47 -3.10 23.76 2.26
C PRO A 47 -2.47 23.46 3.63
N SER A 48 -1.18 23.81 3.74
CA SER A 48 -0.33 23.75 4.94
C SER A 48 -1.03 23.25 6.21
N SER A 49 -0.98 21.94 6.44
CA SER A 49 -1.53 21.30 7.63
C SER A 49 -0.38 20.82 8.50
N GLU A 50 -0.48 21.07 9.82
CA GLU A 50 0.42 20.51 10.84
C GLU A 50 0.30 18.98 10.95
N THR A 51 -0.56 18.33 10.16
CA THR A 51 -0.72 16.89 10.15
C THR A 51 -0.58 16.32 8.73
N PRO A 52 0.09 15.17 8.57
CA PRO A 52 0.07 14.44 7.31
C PRO A 52 -1.35 14.04 6.94
N PHE A 53 -1.64 14.03 5.64
CA PHE A 53 -2.96 13.68 5.12
C PHE A 53 -2.90 12.41 4.30
N THR A 54 -3.92 11.56 4.42
CA THR A 54 -4.08 10.33 3.64
C THR A 54 -5.46 10.29 3.00
N GLY A 55 -5.54 9.85 1.74
CA GLY A 55 -6.80 9.75 1.04
C GLY A 55 -6.79 8.70 -0.05
N ILE A 56 -7.98 8.41 -0.58
CA ILE A 56 -8.18 7.45 -1.67
C ILE A 56 -9.13 8.00 -2.72
N GLU A 57 -8.91 7.57 -3.95
CA GLU A 57 -9.69 7.87 -5.14
C GLU A 57 -10.02 6.54 -5.83
N GLU A 58 -11.29 6.28 -6.10
CA GLU A 58 -11.75 5.03 -6.71
C GLU A 58 -11.89 5.20 -8.22
N LYS A 59 -11.31 4.26 -8.97
CA LYS A 59 -11.37 4.21 -10.44
C LYS A 59 -11.76 2.80 -10.89
N GLY A 60 -13.05 2.48 -10.73
CA GLY A 60 -13.59 1.16 -11.01
C GLY A 60 -13.03 0.12 -10.03
N ILE A 61 -12.40 -0.93 -10.54
CA ILE A 61 -11.78 -1.99 -9.72
C ILE A 61 -10.40 -1.61 -9.15
N LYS A 62 -9.89 -0.44 -9.51
CA LYS A 62 -8.62 0.11 -9.02
C LYS A 62 -8.90 1.17 -7.98
N THR A 63 -8.06 1.20 -6.96
CA THR A 63 -8.01 2.29 -5.99
C THR A 63 -6.66 2.97 -6.09
N GLU A 64 -6.69 4.30 -6.16
CA GLU A 64 -5.49 5.12 -6.01
C GLU A 64 -5.50 5.70 -4.61
N ALA A 65 -4.44 5.45 -3.85
CA ALA A 65 -4.25 6.04 -2.54
C ALA A 65 -3.13 7.06 -2.58
N PHE A 66 -3.27 8.10 -1.79
CA PHE A 66 -2.28 9.15 -1.69
C PHE A 66 -1.99 9.53 -0.25
N ILE A 67 -0.74 9.92 -0.03
CA ILE A 67 -0.19 10.34 1.26
C ILE A 67 0.52 11.66 1.01
N VAL A 68 0.19 12.67 1.81
CA VAL A 68 0.77 14.01 1.75
C VAL A 68 1.46 14.28 3.09
N GLY A 69 2.77 14.46 3.04
CA GLY A 69 3.61 14.75 4.19
C GLY A 69 3.72 16.25 4.44
N GLN A 70 4.44 16.58 5.50
CA GLN A 70 4.84 17.94 5.80
C GLN A 70 6.08 18.35 4.99
N ALA A 71 6.41 19.65 5.06
CA ALA A 71 7.68 20.13 4.53
C ALA A 71 8.81 19.49 5.32
N GLY A 72 9.92 19.18 4.66
CA GLY A 72 11.02 18.46 5.31
C GLY A 72 10.73 16.99 5.62
N GLN A 73 9.64 16.38 5.12
CA GLN A 73 9.40 14.94 5.29
C GLN A 73 9.57 14.17 3.98
N ARG A 74 9.92 12.88 4.11
CA ARG A 74 9.92 11.89 3.04
C ARG A 74 8.93 10.79 3.35
N ILE A 75 8.26 10.29 2.31
CA ILE A 75 7.29 9.20 2.41
C ILE A 75 7.81 8.02 1.62
N GLU A 76 7.86 6.85 2.27
CA GLU A 76 8.18 5.58 1.65
C GLU A 76 7.00 4.62 1.81
N ILE A 77 6.58 3.99 0.72
CA ILE A 77 5.57 2.92 0.78
C ILE A 77 6.32 1.62 1.05
N VAL A 78 6.10 1.04 2.22
CA VAL A 78 6.76 -0.19 2.66
C VAL A 78 6.07 -1.40 2.04
N SER A 79 4.74 -1.45 2.10
CA SER A 79 3.94 -2.54 1.53
C SER A 79 2.47 -2.13 1.44
N ILE A 80 1.72 -2.82 0.58
CA ILE A 80 0.25 -2.79 0.59
C ILE A 80 -0.22 -4.23 0.80
N ARG A 81 -1.12 -4.47 1.75
CA ARG A 81 -1.50 -5.82 2.17
C ARG A 81 -3.01 -5.97 2.27
N LYS A 82 -3.52 -7.18 2.11
CA LYS A 82 -4.91 -7.46 2.48
C LYS A 82 -5.09 -7.32 4.00
N SER A 83 -6.11 -6.57 4.39
CA SER A 83 -6.50 -6.36 5.77
C SER A 83 -7.75 -7.16 6.10
N ASP A 84 -7.74 -7.85 7.23
CA ASP A 84 -8.91 -8.60 7.70
C ASP A 84 -10.02 -7.64 8.23
N ASN A 85 -9.67 -6.38 8.53
CA ASN A 85 -10.59 -5.37 9.09
C ASN A 85 -11.15 -4.41 8.04
N VAL A 86 -10.29 -3.95 7.13
CA VAL A 86 -10.60 -2.85 6.20
C VAL A 86 -10.34 -3.23 4.74
N GLY A 87 -10.17 -4.50 4.42
CA GLY A 87 -9.93 -4.98 3.05
C GLY A 87 -8.48 -4.82 2.60
N VAL A 88 -7.92 -3.59 2.64
CA VAL A 88 -6.52 -3.32 2.27
C VAL A 88 -5.89 -2.33 3.23
N ASP A 89 -4.68 -2.63 3.71
CA ASP A 89 -3.83 -1.72 4.50
C ASP A 89 -2.64 -1.24 3.67
N ILE A 90 -2.41 0.07 3.66
CA ILE A 90 -1.22 0.70 3.10
C ILE A 90 -0.27 1.02 4.23
N ILE A 91 0.90 0.42 4.18
CA ILE A 91 1.91 0.55 5.20
C ILE A 91 3.02 1.43 4.67
N TYR A 92 3.29 2.51 5.38
CA TYR A 92 4.22 3.53 4.93
C TYR A 92 5.07 4.04 6.08
N LYS A 93 6.23 4.56 5.72
CA LYS A 93 7.16 5.21 6.65
C LYS A 93 7.25 6.69 6.31
N MET A 94 7.27 7.52 7.35
CA MET A 94 7.57 8.94 7.24
C MET A 94 8.87 9.22 7.98
N THR A 95 9.84 9.78 7.28
CA THR A 95 11.14 10.17 7.85
C THR A 95 11.35 11.65 7.63
N ASP A 96 11.97 12.30 8.61
CA ASP A 96 12.39 13.68 8.45
C ASP A 96 13.61 13.72 7.52
N SER A 97 13.52 14.59 6.52
CA SER A 97 14.60 14.93 5.62
C SER A 97 15.57 15.83 6.37
N THR A 98 16.86 15.62 6.14
CA THR A 98 17.92 16.53 6.61
C THR A 98 17.93 17.86 5.87
N ASP A 99 17.13 17.97 4.80
CA ASP A 99 16.96 19.17 3.99
C ASP A 99 15.75 19.98 4.48
N LEU A 100 16.02 21.12 5.11
CA LEU A 100 15.01 22.03 5.67
C LEU A 100 14.21 22.78 4.59
N ASP A 101 14.74 22.88 3.37
CA ASP A 101 14.07 23.53 2.22
C ASP A 101 13.29 22.52 1.37
N SER A 102 13.24 21.26 1.80
CA SER A 102 12.51 20.19 1.12
C SER A 102 11.02 20.53 1.02
N LYS A 103 10.52 20.64 -0.22
CA LYS A 103 9.09 20.71 -0.55
C LYS A 103 8.32 19.58 0.16
N ARG A 104 7.01 19.78 0.35
CA ARG A 104 6.12 18.75 0.91
C ARG A 104 6.13 17.49 0.04
N ALA A 105 6.38 16.33 0.65
CA ALA A 105 6.32 15.06 -0.07
C ALA A 105 4.87 14.66 -0.38
N VAL A 106 4.62 14.22 -1.61
CA VAL A 106 3.36 13.60 -2.02
C VAL A 106 3.69 12.25 -2.63
N LYS A 107 3.03 11.20 -2.16
CA LYS A 107 3.17 9.85 -2.68
C LYS A 107 1.80 9.33 -3.10
N LYS A 108 1.70 8.79 -4.31
CA LYS A 108 0.48 8.17 -4.84
C LYS A 108 0.77 6.75 -5.30
N VAL A 109 -0.11 5.82 -4.96
CA VAL A 109 -0.03 4.40 -5.34
C VAL A 109 -1.36 3.93 -5.90
N SER A 110 -1.31 3.02 -6.85
CA SER A 110 -2.48 2.36 -7.43
C SER A 110 -2.41 0.86 -7.20
N PHE A 111 -3.52 0.28 -6.75
CA PHE A 111 -3.63 -1.15 -6.52
C PHE A 111 -5.05 -1.64 -6.85
N MET A 112 -5.18 -2.95 -7.04
CA MET A 112 -6.49 -3.56 -7.24
C MET A 112 -7.22 -3.67 -5.90
N ASN A 113 -8.46 -3.19 -5.87
CA ASN A 113 -9.35 -3.33 -4.72
C ASN A 113 -10.78 -3.51 -5.23
N ALA A 114 -11.14 -4.77 -5.53
CA ALA A 114 -12.42 -5.10 -6.15
C ALA A 114 -13.63 -4.81 -5.27
N LEU A 115 -13.43 -4.73 -3.95
CA LEU A 115 -14.48 -4.42 -2.98
C LEU A 115 -14.53 -2.93 -2.61
N GLY A 116 -13.60 -2.12 -3.12
CA GLY A 116 -13.51 -0.71 -2.78
C GLY A 116 -13.22 -0.48 -1.29
N LYS A 117 -13.81 0.56 -0.71
CA LYS A 117 -13.60 0.94 0.70
C LYS A 117 -13.98 -0.16 1.69
N PRO A 118 -13.27 -0.23 2.83
CA PRO A 118 -12.30 0.76 3.31
C PRO A 118 -10.85 0.53 2.79
N VAL A 119 -9.96 1.48 3.07
CA VAL A 119 -8.51 1.31 2.92
C VAL A 119 -7.87 1.89 4.18
N GLY A 120 -7.07 1.09 4.87
CA GLY A 120 -6.32 1.51 6.06
C GLY A 120 -4.99 2.15 5.70
N PHE A 121 -4.54 3.06 6.56
CA PHE A 121 -3.24 3.71 6.47
C PHE A 121 -2.50 3.48 7.78
N ILE A 122 -1.38 2.74 7.71
CA ILE A 122 -0.57 2.37 8.87
C ILE A 122 0.80 2.99 8.71
N LYS A 123 1.10 3.99 9.54
CA LYS A 123 2.44 4.55 9.67
C LYS A 123 3.31 3.59 10.50
N VAL A 124 4.49 3.26 10.00
CA VAL A 124 5.54 2.52 10.72
C VAL A 124 6.79 3.39 10.86
N ASP A 125 7.52 3.21 11.96
CA ASP A 125 8.68 4.02 12.33
C ASP A 125 10.01 3.52 11.75
#